data_AF-A0A4Y2B7G1-F1
#
_entry.id   AF-A0A4Y2B7G1-F1
#
_cell.length_a   1.000
_cell.length_b   1.000
_cell.length_c   1.000
_cell.angle_alpha   90.00
_cell.angle_beta   90.00
_cell.angle_gamma   90.00
#
_symmetry.space_group_name_H-M   'P 1'
#
loop_
_entity.id
_entity.type
_entity.pdbx_description
1 polymer ?
#
loop_
_entity_poly.entity_id
_entity_poly.type
_entity_poly.pdbx_seq_one_letter_code
_entity_poly.pdbx_strand_id
1 'polypeptide(L)'
;MRRLRNKLLQLENVDLLVLPTALTPDYMDILMLKEGKGKDKDRFYSSNDLQNSNLVIECKKSILFLHAISGCDTTAGFYGKGKPQAVKLFDRSKYLYMHTNICIPKYGY
;
A
#
# COMPACT_ATOMS: atom_id res chain seq x y z
N MET A 1 -28.88 7.48 -3.77
CA MET A 1 -27.71 6.70 -3.27
C MET A 1 -27.04 5.75 -4.29
N ARG A 2 -27.29 5.84 -5.61
CA ARG A 2 -26.63 4.96 -6.60
C ARG A 2 -25.27 5.48 -7.14
N ARG A 3 -24.92 6.75 -6.90
CA ARG A 3 -23.74 7.44 -7.50
C ARG A 3 -22.40 7.29 -6.75
N LEU A 4 -22.39 6.84 -5.49
CA LEU A 4 -21.15 6.75 -4.68
C LEU A 4 -20.44 5.38 -4.76
N ARG A 5 -21.10 4.35 -5.28
CA ARG A 5 -20.54 2.97 -5.32
C ARG A 5 -19.33 2.80 -6.23
N ASN A 6 -19.10 3.72 -7.17
CA ASN A 6 -17.98 3.61 -8.13
C ASN A 6 -16.65 4.15 -7.57
N LYS A 7 -16.65 4.77 -6.38
CA LYS A 7 -15.45 5.34 -5.73
C LYS A 7 -15.13 4.72 -4.37
N LEU A 8 -15.91 3.72 -3.95
CA LEU A 8 -15.75 3.02 -2.69
C LEU A 8 -15.21 1.61 -2.94
N LEU A 9 -13.98 1.35 -2.52
CA LEU A 9 -13.40 0.01 -2.50
C LEU A 9 -13.72 -0.67 -1.16
N GLN A 10 -14.34 -1.84 -1.18
CA GLN A 10 -14.47 -2.66 0.02
C GLN A 10 -13.18 -3.46 0.23
N LEU A 11 -12.65 -3.43 1.45
CA LEU A 11 -11.43 -4.10 1.82
C LEU A 11 -11.74 -5.34 2.65
N GLU A 12 -11.33 -6.51 2.17
CA GLU A 12 -11.31 -7.71 3.00
C GLU A 12 -10.06 -7.76 3.88
N ASN A 13 -8.92 -7.33 3.34
CA ASN A 13 -7.62 -7.27 4.00
C ASN A 13 -7.06 -5.84 3.97
N VAL A 14 -6.45 -5.40 5.07
CA VAL A 14 -5.74 -4.13 5.19
C VAL A 14 -4.52 -4.06 4.27
N ASP A 15 -3.93 -5.20 3.89
CA ASP A 15 -2.82 -5.24 2.94
C ASP A 15 -3.20 -4.65 1.57
N LEU A 16 -4.49 -4.69 1.20
CA LEU A 16 -4.98 -4.10 -0.05
C LEU A 16 -4.89 -2.56 -0.07
N LEU A 17 -4.71 -1.90 1.08
CA LEU A 17 -4.49 -0.44 1.15
C LEU A 17 -3.26 -0.01 0.35
N VAL A 18 -2.28 -0.89 0.17
CA VAL A 18 -1.06 -0.57 -0.58
C VAL A 18 -1.32 -0.21 -2.05
N LEU A 19 -2.35 -0.81 -2.66
CA LEU A 19 -2.67 -0.63 -4.07
C LEU A 19 -3.15 0.81 -4.40
N PRO A 20 -4.23 1.33 -3.80
CA PRO A 20 -4.66 2.71 -4.03
C PRO A 20 -3.65 3.73 -3.47
N THR A 21 -2.88 3.37 -2.44
CA THR A 21 -1.79 4.22 -1.98
C THR A 21 -0.72 4.41 -3.06
N ALA A 22 -0.41 3.36 -3.83
CA ALA A 22 0.61 3.41 -4.88
C ALA A 22 0.09 3.90 -6.24
N LEU A 23 -1.17 3.57 -6.59
CA LEU A 23 -1.68 3.66 -7.96
C LEU A 23 -2.69 4.79 -8.17
N THR A 24 -3.27 5.38 -7.12
CA THR A 24 -4.22 6.48 -7.29
C THR A 24 -3.47 7.74 -7.76
N PRO A 25 -3.87 8.36 -8.88
CA PRO A 25 -3.31 9.65 -9.29
C PRO A 25 -3.57 10.73 -8.23
N ASP A 26 -2.69 11.73 -8.14
CA ASP A 26 -2.76 12.82 -7.15
C ASP A 26 -4.04 13.69 -7.24
N TYR A 27 -4.66 13.76 -8.42
CA TYR A 27 -5.92 14.46 -8.66
C TYR A 27 -7.17 13.62 -8.35
N MET A 28 -7.02 12.35 -7.99
CA MET A 28 -8.11 11.45 -7.63
C MET A 28 -8.07 11.09 -6.15
N ASP A 29 -9.25 10.81 -5.58
CA ASP A 29 -9.33 10.15 -4.28
C ASP A 29 -10.29 8.95 -4.34
N ILE A 30 -9.77 7.81 -3.89
CA ILE A 30 -10.49 6.57 -3.71
C ILE A 30 -10.73 6.39 -2.22
N LEU A 31 -12.01 6.29 -1.85
CA LEU A 31 -12.41 5.94 -0.50
C LEU A 31 -12.42 4.41 -0.38
N MET A 32 -11.97 3.91 0.76
CA MET A 32 -11.97 2.49 1.05
C MET A 32 -12.67 2.21 2.37
N LEU A 33 -13.46 1.15 2.42
CA LEU A 33 -14.18 0.70 3.60
C LEU A 33 -13.63 -0.66 4.04
N LYS A 34 -13.04 -0.70 5.24
CA LYS A 34 -12.81 -1.95 5.96
C LYS A 34 -14.01 -2.16 6.88
N GLU A 35 -14.83 -3.15 6.56
CA GLU A 35 -15.92 -3.56 7.44
C GLU A 35 -15.35 -4.08 8.77
N GLY A 36 -15.96 -3.62 9.86
CA GLY A 36 -15.67 -4.10 11.21
C GLY A 36 -16.10 -5.55 11.37
N LYS A 37 -15.44 -6.29 12.27
CA LYS A 37 -15.86 -7.64 12.65
C LYS A 37 -16.19 -7.67 14.14
N GLY A 38 -17.33 -8.28 14.50
CA GLY A 38 -17.76 -8.40 15.89
C GLY A 38 -18.03 -7.04 16.55
N LYS A 39 -17.15 -6.62 17.46
CA LYS A 39 -17.25 -5.33 18.18
C LYS A 39 -16.50 -4.20 17.49
N ASP A 40 -15.65 -4.51 16.51
CA ASP A 40 -14.92 -3.49 15.77
C ASP A 40 -15.88 -2.71 14.86
N LYS A 41 -15.70 -1.39 14.81
CA LYS A 41 -16.44 -0.53 13.89
C LYS A 41 -15.80 -0.56 12.52
N ASP A 42 -16.62 -0.26 11.52
CA ASP A 42 -16.18 0.08 10.17
C ASP A 42 -15.14 1.20 10.19
N ARG A 43 -14.14 1.06 9.31
CA ARG A 43 -13.10 2.08 9.12
C ARG A 43 -13.08 2.53 7.67
N PHE A 44 -13.04 3.84 7.49
CA PHE A 44 -12.84 4.46 6.19
C PHE A 44 -11.39 4.91 6.05
N TYR A 45 -10.84 4.74 4.85
CA TYR A 45 -9.52 5.21 4.46
C TYR A 45 -9.66 6.02 3.18
N SER A 46 -8.99 7.17 3.10
CA SER A 46 -8.82 7.94 1.88
C SER A 46 -7.45 7.63 1.29
N SER A 47 -7.39 7.40 -0.03
CA SER A 47 -6.10 7.26 -0.71
C SER A 47 -5.27 8.54 -0.61
N ASN A 48 -5.90 9.71 -0.63
CA ASN A 48 -5.22 10.98 -0.46
C ASN A 48 -4.59 11.10 0.94
N ASP A 49 -5.33 10.75 2.00
CA ASP A 49 -4.79 10.77 3.37
C ASP A 49 -3.60 9.81 3.52
N LEU A 50 -3.70 8.61 2.94
CA LEU A 50 -2.61 7.63 2.96
C LEU A 50 -1.38 8.14 2.20
N GLN A 51 -1.56 8.71 1.01
CA GLN A 51 -0.47 9.26 0.20
C GLN A 51 0.24 10.44 0.85
N ASN A 52 -0.47 11.23 1.66
CA ASN A 52 0.09 12.38 2.38
C ASN A 52 0.69 12.01 3.74
N SER A 53 0.74 10.73 4.10
CA SER A 53 1.45 10.29 5.30
C SER A 53 2.97 10.33 5.07
N ASN A 54 3.73 10.72 6.11
CA ASN A 54 5.20 10.85 6.04
C ASN A 54 5.87 9.57 5.49
N LEU A 55 5.39 8.39 5.90
CA LEU A 55 5.93 7.10 5.46
C LEU A 55 5.73 6.86 3.96
N VAL A 56 4.59 7.25 3.40
CA VAL A 56 4.28 7.05 1.98
C VAL A 56 5.00 8.06 1.13
N ILE A 57 5.16 9.31 1.59
CA ILE A 57 5.91 10.35 0.87
C ILE A 57 7.35 9.87 0.61
N GLU A 58 8.01 9.30 1.62
CA GLU A 58 9.38 8.79 1.51
C GLU A 58 9.47 7.53 0.62
N CYS A 59 8.43 6.70 0.62
CA CYS A 59 8.42 5.40 -0.07
C CYS A 59 7.56 5.35 -1.34
N LYS A 60 7.03 6.47 -1.85
CA LYS A 60 5.92 6.48 -2.83
C LYS A 60 6.18 5.60 -4.06
N LYS A 61 7.40 5.63 -4.60
CA LYS A 61 7.82 4.84 -5.77
C LYS A 61 8.13 3.37 -5.47
N SER A 62 8.35 3.05 -4.20
CA SER A 62 8.86 1.77 -3.74
C SER A 62 7.86 1.01 -2.88
N ILE A 63 6.68 1.57 -2.60
CA ILE A 63 5.79 1.03 -1.57
C ILE A 63 5.24 -0.36 -1.91
N LEU A 64 4.97 -0.64 -3.19
CA LEU A 64 4.59 -1.97 -3.67
C LEU A 64 5.74 -2.98 -3.50
N PHE A 65 6.97 -2.56 -3.84
CA PHE A 65 8.16 -3.38 -3.67
C PHE A 65 8.45 -3.64 -2.19
N LEU A 66 8.36 -2.60 -1.35
CA LEU A 66 8.55 -2.67 0.09
C LEU A 66 7.54 -3.61 0.75
N HIS A 67 6.28 -3.54 0.33
CA HIS A 67 5.24 -4.47 0.76
C HIS A 67 5.57 -5.92 0.36
N ALA A 68 5.99 -6.15 -0.89
CA ALA A 68 6.35 -7.48 -1.37
C ALA A 68 7.54 -8.11 -0.61
N ILE A 69 8.56 -7.34 -0.24
CA ILE A 69 9.75 -7.86 0.47
C ILE A 69 9.61 -7.92 1.99
N SER A 70 8.75 -7.07 2.56
CA SER A 70 8.45 -7.10 4.00
C SER A 70 7.45 -8.21 4.34
N GLY A 71 6.66 -8.63 3.35
CA GLY A 71 5.71 -9.72 3.44
C GLY A 71 4.31 -9.23 3.79
N CYS A 72 3.34 -9.72 3.01
CA CYS A 72 1.94 -9.84 3.42
C CYS A 72 1.83 -10.98 4.44
N ASP A 73 0.79 -10.96 5.29
CA ASP A 73 0.63 -11.92 6.39
C ASP A 73 0.66 -13.41 5.97
N THR A 74 0.52 -13.72 4.68
CA THR A 74 0.45 -15.10 4.20
C THR A 74 1.58 -15.60 3.30
N THR A 75 2.47 -14.82 2.69
CA THR A 75 3.51 -15.44 1.83
C THR A 75 4.63 -14.49 1.39
N ALA A 76 5.87 -14.97 1.56
CA ALA A 76 7.17 -14.42 1.12
C ALA A 76 7.67 -13.14 1.84
N GLY A 77 8.83 -13.28 2.48
CA GLY A 77 9.64 -12.23 3.09
C GLY A 77 11.07 -12.73 3.28
N PHE A 78 12.00 -11.86 3.65
CA PHE A 78 13.39 -12.27 3.85
C PHE A 78 13.53 -13.35 4.93
N TYR A 79 14.26 -14.42 4.63
CA TYR A 79 14.49 -15.52 5.58
C TYR A 79 15.11 -14.99 6.89
N GLY A 80 14.52 -15.38 8.02
CA GLY A 80 14.97 -14.96 9.35
C GLY A 80 14.78 -13.47 9.66
N LYS A 81 13.96 -12.75 8.88
CA LYS A 81 13.68 -11.31 9.09
C LYS A 81 12.18 -11.04 9.23
N GLY A 82 11.81 -10.26 10.23
CA GLY A 82 10.45 -9.72 10.35
C GLY A 82 10.24 -8.44 9.53
N LYS A 83 8.99 -7.99 9.38
CA LYS A 83 8.60 -6.78 8.62
C LYS A 83 9.49 -5.55 8.92
N PRO A 84 9.73 -5.16 10.19
CA PRO A 84 10.57 -3.98 10.48
C PRO A 84 12.04 -4.16 10.08
N GLN A 85 12.54 -5.40 10.11
CA GLN A 85 13.91 -5.70 9.72
C GLN A 85 14.07 -5.69 8.19
N ALA A 86 13.04 -6.13 7.44
CA ALA A 86 12.99 -6.01 5.99
C ALA A 86 12.97 -4.54 5.54
N VAL A 87 12.19 -3.68 6.21
CA VAL A 87 12.18 -2.23 5.95
C VAL A 87 13.55 -1.60 6.20
N LYS A 88 14.20 -1.93 7.33
CA LYS A 88 15.57 -1.47 7.62
C LYS A 88 16.60 -1.96 6.60
N LEU A 89 16.41 -3.16 6.05
CA LEU A 89 17.29 -3.69 5.01
C LEU A 89 17.11 -2.95 3.70
N PHE A 90 15.86 -2.62 3.34
CA PHE A 90 15.54 -1.80 2.17
C PHE A 90 16.21 -0.42 2.24
N ASP A 91 16.03 0.28 3.37
CA ASP A 91 16.59 1.61 3.60
C ASP A 91 18.13 1.65 3.45
N ARG A 92 18.81 0.59 3.89
CA ARG A 92 20.29 0.50 3.82
C ARG A 92 20.82 0.01 2.48
N SER A 93 19.99 -0.58 1.63
CA SER A 93 20.44 -1.28 0.43
C SER A 93 20.14 -0.50 -0.84
N LYS A 94 21.16 0.20 -1.36
CA LYS A 94 21.11 0.82 -2.69
C LYS A 94 20.77 -0.18 -3.80
N TYR A 95 21.15 -1.46 -3.62
CA TYR A 95 20.85 -2.53 -4.59
C TYR A 95 19.36 -2.83 -4.67
N LEU A 96 18.66 -2.89 -3.52
CA LEU A 96 17.22 -3.11 -3.51
C LEU A 96 16.46 -1.94 -4.13
N TYR A 97 16.95 -0.71 -3.92
CA TYR A 97 16.35 0.48 -4.54
C TYR A 97 16.35 0.42 -6.08
N MET A 98 17.39 -0.16 -6.70
CA MET A 98 17.47 -0.31 -8.16
C MET A 98 16.36 -1.20 -8.74
N HIS A 99 15.79 -2.10 -7.93
CA HIS A 99 14.78 -3.07 -8.37
C HIS A 99 13.35 -2.58 -8.11
N THR A 100 13.17 -1.41 -7.50
CA THR A 100 11.84 -0.83 -7.20
C THR A 100 11.04 -0.52 -8.46
N ASN A 101 11.72 -0.21 -9.57
CA ASN A 101 11.10 0.06 -10.87
C ASN A 101 10.44 -1.16 -11.52
N ILE A 102 10.66 -2.38 -11.01
CA ILE A 102 9.97 -3.60 -11.50
C ILE A 102 8.45 -3.48 -11.27
N CYS A 103 8.03 -2.74 -10.24
CA CYS A 103 6.63 -2.59 -9.87
C CYS A 103 5.96 -1.34 -10.48
N ILE A 104 6.66 -0.56 -11.33
CA ILE A 104 6.10 0.63 -11.96
C ILE A 104 5.64 0.26 -13.39
N PRO A 105 4.38 0.52 -13.77
CA PRO A 105 3.94 0.34 -15.14
C PRO A 105 4.81 1.19 -16.08
N LYS A 106 5.43 0.57 -17.09
CA LYS A 106 6.30 1.27 -18.05
C LYS A 106 5.53 2.25 -18.98
N TYR A 107 4.21 2.28 -18.90
CA TYR A 107 3.35 3.15 -19.70
C TYR A 107 2.20 3.67 -18.82
N GLY A 108 2.08 5.00 -18.73
CA GLY A 108 0.92 5.68 -18.13
C GLY A 108 -0.16 5.91 -19.17
N TYR A 109 -1.41 5.65 -18.80
CA TYR A 109 -2.61 6.15 -19.50
C TYR A 109 -3.16 7.34 -18.74
#